data_AF-A0A528E537-F1
#
_entry.id   AF-A0A528E537-F1
#
_cell.length_a   1.000
_cell.length_b   1.000
_cell.length_c   1.000
_cell.angle_alpha   90.00
_cell.angle_beta   90.00
_cell.angle_gamma   90.00
#
_symmetry.space_group_name_H-M   'P 1'
#
loop_
_entity.id
_entity.type
_entity.pdbx_description
1 polymer ?
#
loop_
_entity_poly.entity_id
_entity_poly.type
_entity_poly.pdbx_seq_one_letter_code
_entity_poly.pdbx_strand_id
1 'polypeptide(L)'
;MPNTSVQAAAEGLPEINRRRLLLGLAAASTAAAGIGAVEIAKASPAENPALIKLGNQTPVFEKAYIEACAHEDRVVETWAHKWPTAPATLTASRSTSSEVERDFFGVSHGRYIFTSRDFKWRLKRATSALKSRAKGRALHSYSTREEWQAEFNEASRLLAVAEKYEAKIERIEQASGYTDAWKARHVAVEALAKHITAVMKEPDMTMAGLLIKAEAMAAWGRVRGMDGRVAAFIENGNWPAHIAEAILRHAKGGAA
;
A
#
# COMPACT_ATOMS: atom_id res chain seq x y z
N MET A 1 -31.74 -16.62 28.69
CA MET A 1 -32.50 -16.48 27.43
C MET A 1 -31.52 -16.23 26.31
N PRO A 2 -31.25 -17.20 25.43
CA PRO A 2 -30.35 -17.01 24.31
C PRO A 2 -31.13 -16.51 23.08
N ASN A 3 -30.70 -15.38 22.52
CA ASN A 3 -31.24 -14.86 21.27
C ASN A 3 -30.80 -15.76 20.11
N THR A 4 -31.77 -16.38 19.45
CA THR A 4 -31.61 -17.15 18.22
C THR A 4 -31.29 -16.19 17.07
N SER A 5 -30.09 -16.27 16.50
CA SER A 5 -29.76 -15.62 15.24
C SER A 5 -30.45 -16.36 14.09
N VAL A 6 -31.35 -15.65 13.40
CA VAL A 6 -31.99 -16.14 12.18
C VAL A 6 -30.96 -16.11 11.05
N GLN A 7 -30.68 -17.26 10.45
CA GLN A 7 -29.95 -17.34 9.18
C GLN A 7 -30.89 -16.94 8.04
N ALA A 8 -30.58 -15.85 7.34
CA ALA A 8 -31.19 -15.54 6.06
C ALA A 8 -30.50 -16.37 4.98
N ALA A 9 -31.29 -17.21 4.30
CA ALA A 9 -30.87 -17.97 3.13
C ALA A 9 -30.38 -17.03 2.03
N ALA A 10 -29.11 -17.16 1.65
CA ALA A 10 -28.54 -16.53 0.47
C ALA A 10 -28.77 -17.46 -0.74
N GLU A 11 -30.02 -17.60 -1.18
CA GLU A 11 -30.33 -18.21 -2.47
C GLU A 11 -30.65 -17.10 -3.49
N GLY A 12 -29.79 -17.02 -4.52
CA GLY A 12 -30.16 -16.52 -5.83
C GLY A 12 -30.11 -15.00 -6.06
N LEU A 13 -28.94 -14.37 -5.97
CA LEU A 13 -28.70 -13.17 -6.77
C LEU A 13 -28.34 -13.62 -8.20
N PRO A 14 -29.10 -13.26 -9.24
CA PRO A 14 -28.74 -13.61 -10.60
C PRO A 14 -27.44 -12.90 -10.95
N GLU A 15 -26.46 -13.66 -11.43
CA GLU A 15 -25.25 -13.12 -12.02
C GLU A 15 -25.67 -12.30 -13.26
N ILE A 16 -25.69 -10.97 -13.10
CA ILE A 16 -26.12 -10.03 -14.15
C ILE A 16 -25.06 -10.04 -15.24
N ASN A 17 -25.23 -10.98 -16.17
CA ASN A 17 -24.38 -11.13 -17.35
C ASN A 17 -24.59 -9.92 -18.27
N ARG A 18 -23.61 -9.01 -18.32
CA ARG A 18 -23.58 -7.80 -19.18
C ARG A 18 -23.94 -8.09 -20.64
N ARG A 19 -23.60 -9.29 -21.16
CA ARG A 19 -23.97 -9.76 -22.50
C ARG A 19 -25.47 -9.97 -22.67
N ARG A 20 -26.17 -10.46 -21.64
CA ARG A 20 -27.64 -10.62 -21.67
C ARG A 20 -28.36 -9.29 -21.56
N LEU A 21 -27.82 -8.32 -20.81
CA LEU A 21 -28.39 -6.98 -20.74
C LEU A 21 -28.27 -6.25 -22.09
N LEU A 22 -27.11 -6.32 -22.75
CA LEU A 22 -26.90 -5.70 -24.06
C LEU A 22 -27.65 -6.43 -25.19
N LEU A 23 -27.82 -7.75 -25.11
CA LEU A 23 -28.65 -8.50 -26.07
C LEU A 23 -30.15 -8.30 -25.83
N GLY A 24 -30.58 -8.11 -24.58
CA GLY A 24 -31.97 -7.83 -24.23
C GLY A 24 -32.45 -6.46 -24.73
N LEU A 25 -31.55 -5.49 -24.87
CA LEU A 25 -31.87 -4.17 -25.39
C LEU A 25 -31.97 -4.14 -26.94
N ALA A 26 -31.39 -5.11 -27.64
CA ALA A 26 -31.45 -5.21 -29.10
C ALA A 26 -32.72 -5.93 -29.62
N ALA A 27 -33.46 -6.64 -28.76
CA ALA A 27 -34.55 -7.52 -29.18
C ALA A 27 -35.98 -6.96 -28.98
N ALA A 28 -36.14 -5.69 -28.57
CA ALA A 28 -37.44 -5.10 -28.21
C ALA A 28 -38.07 -4.19 -29.29
N SER A 29 -37.81 -4.44 -30.58
CA SER A 29 -38.42 -3.67 -31.68
C SER A 29 -39.03 -4.56 -32.76
N THR A 30 -40.13 -5.23 -32.43
CA THR A 30 -41.07 -5.77 -33.43
C THR A 30 -42.50 -5.73 -32.89
N ALA A 31 -43.23 -4.65 -33.20
CA ALA A 31 -44.62 -4.66 -33.71
C ALA A 31 -45.34 -3.33 -33.42
N ALA A 32 -45.59 -2.55 -34.46
CA ALA A 32 -46.89 -1.91 -34.75
C ALA A 32 -46.78 -1.20 -36.11
N ALA A 33 -47.34 -1.83 -37.15
CA ALA A 33 -47.56 -1.19 -38.44
C ALA A 33 -48.66 -0.12 -38.29
N GLY A 34 -48.27 1.14 -38.40
CA GLY A 34 -49.15 2.30 -38.45
C GLY A 34 -48.57 3.31 -39.42
N ILE A 35 -49.35 3.65 -40.44
CA ILE A 35 -48.98 4.43 -41.60
C ILE A 35 -48.59 5.87 -41.19
N GLY A 36 -47.42 6.34 -41.66
CA GLY A 36 -47.15 7.77 -41.86
C GLY A 36 -46.29 8.47 -40.82
N ALA A 37 -44.97 8.26 -40.88
CA ALA A 37 -43.93 9.30 -40.74
C ALA A 37 -42.58 8.60 -40.93
N VAL A 38 -41.78 9.03 -41.91
CA VAL A 38 -40.35 8.67 -41.93
C VAL A 38 -39.70 9.53 -40.85
N GLU A 39 -39.87 9.12 -39.59
CA GLU A 39 -39.01 9.55 -38.52
C GLU A 39 -37.70 8.80 -38.76
N ILE A 40 -36.69 9.52 -39.24
CA ILE A 40 -35.32 9.02 -39.24
C ILE A 40 -35.02 8.73 -37.78
N ALA A 41 -35.14 7.46 -37.37
CA ALA A 41 -34.79 7.03 -36.04
C ALA A 41 -33.35 7.48 -35.82
N LYS A 42 -33.14 8.56 -35.05
CA LYS A 42 -31.83 8.97 -34.59
C LYS A 42 -31.29 7.76 -33.83
N ALA A 43 -30.38 7.04 -34.46
CA ALA A 43 -29.65 5.96 -33.81
C ALA A 43 -29.15 6.52 -32.48
N SER A 44 -29.56 5.90 -31.37
CA SER A 44 -29.05 6.30 -30.06
C SER A 44 -27.51 6.32 -30.13
N PRO A 45 -26.85 7.33 -29.56
CA PRO A 45 -25.41 7.43 -29.64
C PRO A 45 -24.78 6.11 -29.18
N ALA A 46 -23.95 5.50 -30.04
CA ALA A 46 -23.14 4.38 -29.61
C ALA A 46 -22.11 4.91 -28.60
N GLU A 47 -21.94 4.22 -27.48
CA GLU A 47 -20.98 4.63 -26.47
C GLU A 47 -19.53 4.56 -26.99
N ASN A 48 -18.64 5.34 -26.39
CA ASN A 48 -17.22 5.36 -26.70
C ASN A 48 -16.58 3.97 -26.49
N PRO A 49 -16.08 3.30 -27.55
CA PRO A 49 -15.48 1.97 -27.44
C PRO A 49 -14.21 1.95 -26.58
N ALA A 50 -13.48 3.07 -26.49
CA ALA A 50 -12.32 3.19 -25.61
C ALA A 50 -12.73 3.17 -24.14
N LEU A 51 -13.80 3.90 -23.78
CA LEU A 51 -14.36 3.89 -22.43
C LEU A 51 -14.87 2.50 -22.03
N ILE A 52 -15.56 1.79 -22.94
CA ILE A 52 -16.00 0.40 -22.71
C ILE A 52 -14.79 -0.51 -22.46
N LYS A 53 -13.74 -0.39 -23.28
CA LYS A 53 -12.52 -1.21 -23.13
C LYS A 53 -11.85 -0.97 -21.78
N LEU A 54 -11.69 0.29 -21.37
CA LEU A 54 -11.13 0.63 -20.07
C LEU A 54 -12.03 0.17 -18.92
N GLY A 55 -13.34 0.37 -19.02
CA GLY A 55 -14.32 -0.09 -18.03
C GLY A 55 -14.25 -1.60 -17.78
N ASN A 56 -14.05 -2.39 -18.83
CA ASN A 56 -13.87 -3.84 -18.72
C ASN A 56 -12.56 -4.25 -18.04
N GLN A 57 -11.56 -3.36 -17.96
CA GLN A 57 -10.28 -3.61 -17.30
C GLN A 57 -10.26 -3.22 -15.83
N THR A 58 -11.21 -2.38 -15.37
CA THR A 58 -11.27 -1.93 -13.97
C THR A 58 -11.22 -3.07 -12.95
N PRO A 59 -11.98 -4.19 -13.12
CA PRO A 59 -11.93 -5.30 -12.17
C PRO A 59 -10.55 -5.97 -12.08
N VAL A 60 -9.73 -5.90 -13.14
CA VAL A 60 -8.38 -6.50 -13.16
C VAL A 60 -7.45 -5.72 -12.24
N PHE A 61 -7.43 -4.39 -12.34
CA PHE A 61 -6.60 -3.53 -11.50
C PHE A 61 -7.05 -3.54 -10.04
N GLU A 62 -8.37 -3.52 -9.82
CA GLU A 62 -8.95 -3.65 -8.50
C GLU A 62 -8.55 -4.98 -7.83
N LYS A 63 -8.73 -6.09 -8.54
CA LYS A 63 -8.34 -7.42 -8.05
C LYS A 63 -6.85 -7.48 -7.71
N ALA A 64 -5.99 -6.95 -8.57
CA ALA A 64 -4.54 -6.92 -8.32
C ALA A 64 -4.19 -6.16 -7.04
N TYR A 65 -4.83 -5.02 -6.78
CA TYR A 65 -4.64 -4.27 -5.54
C TYR A 65 -5.12 -5.05 -4.31
N ILE A 66 -6.30 -5.65 -4.37
CA ILE A 66 -6.86 -6.45 -3.27
C ILE A 66 -5.96 -7.65 -2.96
N GLU A 67 -5.50 -8.36 -3.99
CA GLU A 67 -4.59 -9.51 -3.84
C GLU A 67 -3.24 -9.10 -3.24
N ALA A 68 -2.70 -7.94 -3.64
CA ALA A 68 -1.47 -7.40 -3.07
C ALA A 68 -1.63 -7.03 -1.58
N CYS A 69 -2.76 -6.42 -1.21
CA CYS A 69 -3.09 -6.14 0.18
C CYS A 69 -3.21 -7.43 1.00
N ALA A 70 -3.95 -8.41 0.49
CA ALA A 70 -4.12 -9.68 1.18
C ALA A 70 -2.79 -10.45 1.31
N HIS A 71 -1.88 -10.30 0.34
CA HIS A 71 -0.54 -10.87 0.44
C HIS A 71 0.30 -10.22 1.54
N GLU A 72 0.34 -8.89 1.58
CA GLU A 72 1.04 -8.15 2.64
C GLU A 72 0.48 -8.49 4.02
N ASP A 73 -0.86 -8.53 4.17
CA ASP A 73 -1.50 -8.87 5.45
C ASP A 73 -1.08 -10.26 5.95
N ARG A 74 -1.03 -11.27 5.06
CA ARG A 74 -0.55 -12.62 5.41
C ARG A 74 0.91 -12.62 5.86
N VAL A 75 1.76 -11.81 5.21
CA VAL A 75 3.17 -11.66 5.62
C VAL A 75 3.25 -11.04 7.00
N VAL A 76 2.50 -9.95 7.24
CA VAL A 76 2.46 -9.25 8.53
C VAL A 76 1.97 -10.16 9.64
N GLU A 77 0.85 -10.87 9.45
CA GLU A 77 0.31 -11.81 10.43
C GLU A 77 1.32 -12.89 10.81
N THR A 78 2.05 -13.41 9.82
CA THR A 78 3.02 -14.50 10.00
C THR A 78 4.31 -14.06 10.68
N TRP A 79 4.75 -12.81 10.47
CA TRP A 79 6.12 -12.39 10.80
C TRP A 79 6.22 -11.22 11.78
N ALA A 80 5.24 -10.32 11.84
CA ALA A 80 5.35 -9.12 12.67
C ALA A 80 5.54 -9.46 14.16
N HIS A 81 4.82 -10.48 14.65
CA HIS A 81 4.94 -10.95 16.03
C HIS A 81 6.29 -11.63 16.35
N LYS A 82 7.08 -12.01 15.34
CA LYS A 82 8.41 -12.63 15.50
C LYS A 82 9.53 -11.60 15.55
N TRP A 83 9.25 -10.35 15.19
CA TRP A 83 10.24 -9.28 15.18
C TRP A 83 10.81 -9.07 16.59
N PRO A 84 12.15 -9.17 16.77
CA PRO A 84 12.73 -9.08 18.09
C PRO A 84 12.72 -7.64 18.58
N THR A 85 12.43 -7.48 19.86
CA THR A 85 12.72 -6.24 20.58
C THR A 85 14.18 -6.24 21.04
N ALA A 86 14.87 -5.11 20.92
CA ALA A 86 16.24 -4.96 21.37
C ALA A 86 16.37 -5.34 22.87
N PRO A 87 17.42 -6.07 23.27
CA PRO A 87 17.71 -6.28 24.69
C PRO A 87 17.98 -4.95 25.42
N ALA A 88 17.60 -4.85 26.70
CA ALA A 88 17.84 -3.66 27.52
C ALA A 88 19.33 -3.24 27.55
N THR A 89 20.24 -4.20 27.47
CA THR A 89 21.69 -3.96 27.43
C THR A 89 22.16 -3.22 26.17
N LEU A 90 21.37 -3.22 25.10
CA LEU A 90 21.66 -2.47 23.88
C LEU A 90 20.98 -1.09 23.86
N THR A 91 20.17 -0.76 24.86
CA THR A 91 19.37 0.48 24.84
C THR A 91 20.13 1.69 25.36
N ALA A 92 19.79 2.86 24.83
CA ALA A 92 20.33 4.14 25.27
C ALA A 92 19.20 5.12 25.63
N SER A 93 19.45 5.98 26.62
CA SER A 93 18.50 7.03 27.03
C SER A 93 18.39 8.16 25.99
N ARG A 94 19.51 8.51 25.33
CA ARG A 94 19.62 9.34 24.13
C ARG A 94 21.11 9.45 23.82
N SER A 95 21.57 9.12 22.62
CA SER A 95 22.97 9.33 22.22
C SER A 95 23.04 9.92 20.80
N THR A 96 24.02 10.78 20.56
CA THR A 96 24.32 11.33 19.22
C THR A 96 24.82 10.26 18.24
N SER A 97 25.25 9.10 18.74
CA SER A 97 25.73 7.98 17.92
C SER A 97 24.75 6.81 17.83
N SER A 98 23.67 6.80 18.62
CA SER A 98 22.73 5.68 18.68
C SER A 98 21.73 5.72 17.54
N GLU A 99 21.48 4.56 16.94
CA GLU A 99 20.38 4.39 15.98
C GLU A 99 19.05 4.27 16.72
N VAL A 100 17.94 4.50 16.01
CA VAL A 100 16.60 4.35 16.57
C VAL A 100 16.08 2.96 16.21
N GLU A 101 15.60 2.24 17.21
CA GLU A 101 14.95 0.96 17.04
C GLU A 101 13.71 1.10 16.16
N ARG A 102 13.64 0.26 15.13
CA ARG A 102 12.52 0.16 14.21
C ARG A 102 11.81 -1.16 14.39
N ASP A 103 10.49 -1.12 14.27
CA ASP A 103 9.66 -2.32 14.25
C ASP A 103 9.72 -3.01 12.88
N PHE A 104 8.91 -4.06 12.73
CA PHE A 104 8.77 -4.82 11.49
C PHE A 104 8.35 -3.96 10.29
N PHE A 105 7.59 -2.88 10.53
CA PHE A 105 7.11 -1.97 9.49
C PHE A 105 8.13 -0.86 9.16
N GLY A 106 9.29 -0.84 9.84
CA GLY A 106 10.28 0.22 9.73
C GLY A 106 9.93 1.48 10.54
N VAL A 107 8.91 1.44 11.39
CA VAL A 107 8.46 2.56 12.21
C VAL A 107 9.33 2.69 13.46
N SER A 108 9.81 3.91 13.68
CA SER A 108 10.58 4.29 14.86
C SER A 108 9.67 4.56 16.05
N HIS A 109 9.98 3.95 17.20
CA HIS A 109 9.24 4.14 18.46
C HIS A 109 9.99 5.05 19.46
N GLY A 110 11.01 5.79 19.00
CA GLY A 110 11.76 6.72 19.84
C GLY A 110 12.71 6.04 20.85
N ARG A 111 12.96 4.74 20.71
CA ARG A 111 13.93 4.00 21.52
C ARG A 111 15.27 3.93 20.81
N TYR A 112 16.32 4.37 21.49
CA TYR A 112 17.66 4.37 20.92
C TYR A 112 18.41 3.08 21.27
N ILE A 113 19.20 2.58 20.31
CA ILE A 113 19.99 1.37 20.45
C ILE A 113 21.46 1.59 20.05
N PHE A 114 22.35 0.87 20.70
CA PHE A 114 23.73 0.68 20.28
C PHE A 114 23.82 -0.54 19.35
N THR A 115 24.41 -0.31 18.19
CA THR A 115 24.60 -1.30 17.14
C THR A 115 25.96 -2.00 17.27
N SER A 116 26.18 -3.06 16.50
CA SER A 116 27.48 -3.70 16.38
C SER A 116 28.56 -2.71 15.90
N ARG A 117 28.20 -1.71 15.09
CA ARG A 117 29.07 -0.61 14.67
C ARG A 117 29.56 0.21 15.86
N ASP A 118 28.69 0.55 16.80
CA ASP A 118 29.05 1.31 18.01
C ASP A 118 30.06 0.54 18.86
N PHE A 119 29.82 -0.75 19.10
CA PHE A 119 30.73 -1.57 19.90
C PHE A 119 32.07 -1.85 19.20
N LYS A 120 32.07 -2.03 17.87
CA LYS A 120 33.31 -2.13 17.06
C LYS A 120 34.16 -0.85 17.18
N TRP A 121 33.53 0.31 17.18
CA TRP A 121 34.22 1.58 17.41
C TRP A 121 34.81 1.67 18.82
N ARG A 122 34.05 1.30 19.86
CA ARG A 122 34.53 1.26 21.25
C ARG A 122 35.71 0.31 21.43
N LEU A 123 35.65 -0.88 20.84
CA LEU A 123 36.75 -1.85 20.84
C LEU A 123 38.01 -1.29 20.17
N LYS A 124 37.86 -0.67 19.01
CA LYS A 124 38.98 -0.02 18.31
C LYS A 124 39.61 1.08 19.17
N ARG A 125 38.78 1.89 19.83
CA ARG A 125 39.21 2.97 20.74
C ARG A 125 39.98 2.43 21.94
N ALA A 126 39.39 1.48 22.68
CA ALA A 126 40.01 0.86 23.85
C ALA A 126 41.32 0.13 23.48
N THR A 127 41.34 -0.60 22.37
CA THR A 127 42.56 -1.26 21.86
C THR A 127 43.67 -0.25 21.57
N SER A 128 43.33 0.89 20.97
CA SER A 128 44.30 1.95 20.65
C SER A 128 44.88 2.56 21.93
N ALA A 129 44.03 2.82 22.93
CA ALA A 129 44.44 3.34 24.23
C ALA A 129 45.37 2.37 24.99
N LEU A 130 45.02 1.09 25.04
CA LEU A 130 45.82 0.04 25.71
C LEU A 130 47.18 -0.22 25.05
N LYS A 131 47.28 -0.02 23.73
CA LYS A 131 48.54 -0.12 22.96
C LYS A 131 49.41 1.12 23.10
N SER A 132 48.83 2.30 23.30
CA SER A 132 49.61 3.53 23.44
C SER A 132 50.39 3.52 24.77
N ARG A 133 51.73 3.48 24.69
CA ARG A 133 52.63 3.66 25.85
C ARG A 133 52.64 5.09 26.38
N ALA A 134 52.09 6.04 25.62
CA ALA A 134 52.17 7.45 25.91
C ALA A 134 51.10 7.87 26.94
N LYS A 135 51.53 7.98 28.20
CA LYS A 135 50.85 8.78 29.22
C LYS A 135 50.52 10.16 28.62
N GLY A 136 49.23 10.48 28.48
CA GLY A 136 48.77 11.88 28.53
C GLY A 136 48.48 12.63 27.22
N ARG A 137 48.43 12.03 26.02
CA ARG A 137 47.98 12.77 24.81
C ARG A 137 46.91 12.11 23.94
N ALA A 138 46.56 10.85 24.17
CA ALA A 138 45.54 10.20 23.38
C ALA A 138 44.15 10.46 23.98
N LEU A 139 43.53 11.54 23.48
CA LEU A 139 42.16 12.00 23.78
C LEU A 139 41.98 12.55 25.21
N HIS A 140 41.07 13.51 25.37
CA HIS A 140 40.67 14.17 26.63
C HIS A 140 40.03 13.22 27.69
N SER A 141 40.52 12.00 27.82
CA SER A 141 39.99 10.97 28.72
C SER A 141 40.93 10.81 29.90
N TYR A 142 40.48 11.16 31.11
CA TYR A 142 41.18 10.90 32.38
C TYR A 142 41.22 9.41 32.76
N SER A 143 41.01 8.50 31.80
CA SER A 143 40.72 7.11 32.07
C SER A 143 41.96 6.27 32.33
N THR A 144 41.88 5.43 33.35
CA THR A 144 42.96 4.53 33.75
C THR A 144 43.10 3.34 32.79
N ARG A 145 44.24 2.63 32.84
CA ARG A 145 44.44 1.41 32.04
C ARG A 145 43.41 0.33 32.39
N GLU A 146 43.03 0.23 33.67
CA GLU A 146 42.02 -0.70 34.16
C GLU A 146 40.64 -0.37 33.61
N GLU A 147 40.26 0.92 33.58
CA GLU A 147 39.03 1.39 32.94
C GLU A 147 39.00 1.07 31.43
N TRP A 148 40.11 1.26 30.72
CA TRP A 148 40.19 0.87 29.31
C TRP A 148 40.06 -0.63 29.09
N GLN A 149 40.60 -1.44 29.99
CA GLN A 149 40.43 -2.89 29.95
C GLN A 149 38.98 -3.30 30.26
N ALA A 150 38.34 -2.65 31.22
CA ALA A 150 36.93 -2.86 31.53
C ALA A 150 36.03 -2.48 30.34
N GLU A 151 36.29 -1.33 29.70
CA GLU A 151 35.58 -0.92 28.49
C GLU A 151 35.77 -1.93 27.35
N PHE A 152 36.99 -2.41 27.13
CA PHE A 152 37.25 -3.44 26.14
C PHE A 152 36.41 -4.69 26.39
N ASN A 153 36.45 -5.22 27.62
CA ASN A 153 35.73 -6.44 27.99
C ASN A 153 34.21 -6.26 27.82
N GLU A 154 33.66 -5.12 28.26
CA GLU A 154 32.24 -4.84 28.14
C GLU A 154 31.81 -4.64 26.68
N ALA A 155 32.59 -3.89 25.90
CA ALA A 155 32.30 -3.70 24.48
C ALA A 155 32.39 -5.03 23.70
N SER A 156 33.32 -5.94 24.05
CA SER A 156 33.39 -7.28 23.45
C SER A 156 32.15 -8.11 23.77
N ARG A 157 31.70 -8.09 25.02
CA ARG A 157 30.49 -8.81 25.44
C ARG A 157 29.24 -8.29 24.73
N LEU A 158 29.07 -6.97 24.70
CA LEU A 158 27.90 -6.33 24.09
C LEU A 158 27.92 -6.42 22.56
N LEU A 159 29.08 -6.42 21.92
CA LEU A 159 29.20 -6.66 20.49
C LEU A 159 28.57 -8.00 20.09
N ALA A 160 28.87 -9.07 20.82
CA ALA A 160 28.30 -10.38 20.54
C ALA A 160 26.76 -10.41 20.70
N VAL A 161 26.21 -9.60 21.61
CA VAL A 161 24.75 -9.45 21.78
C VAL A 161 24.15 -8.65 20.62
N ALA A 162 24.79 -7.55 20.23
CA ALA A 162 24.35 -6.72 19.11
C ALA A 162 24.35 -7.49 17.79
N GLU A 163 25.42 -8.22 17.48
CA GLU A 163 25.51 -9.01 16.24
C GLU A 163 24.44 -10.11 16.18
N LYS A 164 24.13 -10.77 17.31
CA LYS A 164 23.03 -11.75 17.37
C LYS A 164 21.66 -11.12 17.14
N TYR A 165 21.43 -9.94 17.72
CA TYR A 165 20.18 -9.21 17.55
C TYR A 165 19.99 -8.74 16.10
N GLU A 166 21.01 -8.11 15.52
CA GLU A 166 21.02 -7.63 14.14
C GLU A 166 20.85 -8.79 13.14
N ALA A 167 21.57 -9.91 13.33
CA ALA A 167 21.42 -11.09 12.48
C ALA A 167 20.01 -11.70 12.55
N LYS A 168 19.34 -11.60 13.70
CA LYS A 168 17.94 -12.06 13.83
C LYS A 168 16.98 -11.15 13.06
N ILE A 169 17.17 -9.84 13.14
CA ILE A 169 16.42 -8.86 12.34
C ILE A 169 16.60 -9.17 10.85
N GLU A 170 17.84 -9.25 10.39
CA GLU A 170 18.18 -9.50 8.99
C GLU A 170 17.55 -10.81 8.50
N ARG A 171 17.63 -11.88 9.30
CA ARG A 171 17.01 -13.17 8.97
C ARG A 171 15.50 -13.06 8.80
N ILE A 172 14.81 -12.31 9.68
CA ILE A 172 13.35 -12.16 9.58
C ILE A 172 13.01 -11.28 8.38
N GLU A 173 13.76 -10.21 8.14
CA GLU A 173 13.57 -9.34 6.99
C GLU A 173 13.67 -10.14 5.69
N GLN A 174 14.75 -10.91 5.52
CA GLN A 174 14.96 -11.78 4.35
C GLN A 174 13.90 -12.88 4.22
N ALA A 175 13.54 -13.54 5.32
CA ALA A 175 12.59 -14.65 5.28
C ALA A 175 11.12 -14.20 5.10
N SER A 176 10.79 -12.99 5.55
CA SER A 176 9.41 -12.49 5.49
C SER A 176 9.02 -12.01 4.10
N GLY A 177 9.96 -11.46 3.31
CA GLY A 177 9.66 -10.82 2.03
C GLY A 177 8.75 -9.60 2.17
N TYR A 178 8.65 -9.00 3.36
CA TYR A 178 7.72 -7.90 3.64
C TYR A 178 7.96 -6.68 2.74
N THR A 179 9.23 -6.31 2.53
CA THR A 179 9.59 -5.18 1.66
C THR A 179 9.06 -5.36 0.24
N ASP A 180 9.08 -6.58 -0.29
CA ASP A 180 8.59 -6.87 -1.64
C ASP A 180 7.05 -6.88 -1.68
N ALA A 181 6.39 -7.45 -0.68
CA ALA A 181 4.93 -7.40 -0.56
C ALA A 181 4.42 -5.95 -0.43
N TRP A 182 5.09 -5.13 0.38
CA TRP A 182 4.79 -3.70 0.54
C TRP A 182 4.97 -2.94 -0.78
N LYS A 183 6.08 -3.16 -1.51
CA LYS A 183 6.31 -2.56 -2.84
C LYS A 183 5.24 -2.99 -3.85
N ALA A 184 4.87 -4.27 -3.86
CA ALA A 184 3.86 -4.81 -4.77
C ALA A 184 2.50 -4.14 -4.56
N ARG A 185 2.09 -3.89 -3.30
CA ARG A 185 0.87 -3.13 -3.00
C ARG A 185 0.95 -1.70 -3.55
N HIS A 186 2.06 -1.00 -3.35
CA HIS A 186 2.25 0.37 -3.85
C HIS A 186 2.16 0.42 -5.38
N VAL A 187 2.81 -0.50 -6.07
CA VAL A 187 2.71 -0.62 -7.53
C VAL A 187 1.25 -0.88 -7.97
N ALA A 188 0.52 -1.73 -7.27
CA ALA A 188 -0.86 -2.05 -7.61
C ALA A 188 -1.82 -0.87 -7.40
N VAL A 189 -1.68 -0.10 -6.32
CA VAL A 189 -2.52 1.10 -6.11
C VAL A 189 -2.21 2.21 -7.12
N GLU A 190 -0.94 2.41 -7.46
CA GLU A 190 -0.56 3.37 -8.51
C GLU A 190 -1.14 2.96 -9.87
N ALA A 191 -1.09 1.66 -10.21
CA ALA A 191 -1.68 1.15 -11.44
C ALA A 191 -3.19 1.35 -11.49
N LEU A 192 -3.89 1.09 -10.38
CA LEU A 192 -5.33 1.36 -10.26
C LEU A 192 -5.62 2.86 -10.40
N ALA A 193 -4.85 3.73 -9.76
CA ALA A 193 -5.03 5.18 -9.86
C ALA A 193 -4.85 5.68 -11.30
N LYS A 194 -3.79 5.24 -11.99
CA LYS A 194 -3.55 5.54 -13.42
C LYS A 194 -4.71 5.08 -14.30
N HIS A 195 -5.22 3.87 -14.05
CA HIS A 195 -6.36 3.31 -14.78
C HIS A 195 -7.62 4.16 -14.60
N ILE A 196 -7.93 4.56 -13.36
CA ILE A 196 -9.11 5.39 -13.06
C ILE A 196 -8.97 6.77 -13.69
N THR A 197 -7.78 7.38 -13.67
CA THR A 197 -7.50 8.60 -14.41
C THR A 197 -7.79 8.46 -15.91
N ALA A 198 -7.41 7.33 -16.52
CA ALA A 198 -7.71 7.07 -17.92
C ALA A 198 -9.22 6.95 -18.18
N VAL A 199 -9.95 6.18 -17.35
CA VAL A 199 -11.42 6.05 -17.43
C VAL A 199 -12.11 7.41 -17.33
N MET A 200 -11.65 8.27 -16.42
CA MET A 200 -12.26 9.59 -16.19
C MET A 200 -12.07 10.57 -17.36
N LYS A 201 -10.92 10.48 -18.04
CA LYS A 201 -10.56 11.34 -19.18
C LYS A 201 -11.32 10.99 -20.46
N GLU A 202 -11.71 9.74 -20.65
CA GLU A 202 -12.48 9.34 -21.82
C GLU A 202 -13.88 9.98 -21.80
N PRO A 203 -14.37 10.49 -22.95
CA PRO A 203 -15.71 11.04 -23.02
C PRO A 203 -16.76 9.93 -22.87
N ASP A 204 -17.82 10.23 -22.12
CA ASP A 204 -19.01 9.41 -21.96
C ASP A 204 -20.15 9.99 -22.81
N MET A 205 -20.66 9.19 -23.75
CA MET A 205 -21.69 9.61 -24.72
C MET A 205 -23.10 9.22 -24.28
N THR A 206 -23.20 8.25 -23.37
CA THR A 206 -24.47 7.71 -22.88
C THR A 206 -24.45 7.49 -21.37
N MET A 207 -25.61 7.17 -20.80
CA MET A 207 -25.72 6.74 -19.40
C MET A 207 -24.85 5.51 -19.08
N ALA A 208 -24.60 4.63 -20.07
CA ALA A 208 -23.70 3.49 -19.89
C ALA A 208 -22.26 3.94 -19.61
N GLY A 209 -21.78 4.99 -20.29
CA GLY A 209 -20.47 5.60 -20.01
C GLY A 209 -20.38 6.22 -18.62
N LEU A 210 -21.45 6.89 -18.15
CA LEU A 210 -21.50 7.41 -16.78
C LEU A 210 -21.43 6.27 -15.74
N LEU A 211 -22.13 5.16 -15.98
CA LEU A 211 -22.06 3.98 -15.12
C LEU A 211 -20.65 3.38 -15.07
N ILE A 212 -19.94 3.32 -16.21
CA ILE A 212 -18.53 2.85 -16.25
C ILE A 212 -17.64 3.74 -15.35
N LYS A 213 -17.78 5.06 -15.42
CA LYS A 213 -17.02 5.99 -14.57
C LYS A 213 -17.38 5.83 -13.09
N ALA A 214 -18.65 5.62 -12.77
CA ALA A 214 -19.10 5.37 -11.41
C ALA A 214 -18.55 4.05 -10.85
N GLU A 215 -18.54 2.97 -11.65
CA GLU A 215 -17.92 1.69 -11.26
C GLU A 215 -16.41 1.87 -10.97
N ALA A 216 -15.70 2.65 -11.77
CA ALA A 216 -14.29 2.97 -11.52
C ALA A 216 -14.08 3.72 -10.19
N MET A 217 -14.94 4.70 -9.86
CA MET A 217 -14.90 5.37 -8.55
C MET A 217 -15.25 4.43 -7.40
N ALA A 218 -16.19 3.50 -7.61
CA ALA A 218 -16.53 2.50 -6.60
C ALA A 218 -15.33 1.59 -6.30
N ALA A 219 -14.57 1.19 -7.33
CA ALA A 219 -13.31 0.46 -7.15
C ALA A 219 -12.28 1.28 -6.36
N TRP A 220 -12.15 2.58 -6.64
CA TRP A 220 -11.30 3.47 -5.84
C TRP A 220 -11.72 3.54 -4.37
N GLY A 221 -13.03 3.55 -4.11
CA GLY A 221 -13.57 3.59 -2.75
C GLY A 221 -13.17 2.40 -1.88
N ARG A 222 -12.66 1.32 -2.47
CA ARG A 222 -12.15 0.14 -1.74
C ARG A 222 -10.65 0.22 -1.42
N VAL A 223 -9.95 1.25 -1.89
CA VAL A 223 -8.54 1.49 -1.58
C VAL A 223 -8.36 1.91 -0.12
N ARG A 224 -7.34 1.36 0.55
CA ARG A 224 -7.01 1.72 1.94
C ARG A 224 -6.69 3.21 2.03
N GLY A 225 -7.12 3.85 3.12
CA GLY A 225 -7.13 5.32 3.22
C GLY A 225 -5.77 6.03 3.12
N MET A 226 -4.65 5.38 3.41
CA MET A 226 -3.31 5.98 3.21
C MET A 226 -2.83 5.79 1.77
N ASP A 227 -2.99 4.60 1.22
CA ASP A 227 -2.64 4.27 -0.18
C ASP A 227 -3.39 5.19 -1.15
N GLY A 228 -4.70 5.38 -0.92
CA GLY A 228 -5.53 6.25 -1.75
C GLY A 228 -5.12 7.72 -1.67
N ARG A 229 -4.65 8.20 -0.51
CA ARG A 229 -4.17 9.59 -0.39
C ARG A 229 -2.89 9.84 -1.17
N VAL A 230 -1.93 8.92 -1.08
CA VAL A 230 -0.63 9.06 -1.77
C VAL A 230 -0.82 8.95 -3.28
N ALA A 231 -1.53 7.92 -3.74
CA ALA A 231 -1.70 7.69 -5.17
C ALA A 231 -2.57 8.76 -5.85
N ALA A 232 -3.64 9.26 -5.20
CA ALA A 232 -4.44 10.36 -5.75
C ALA A 232 -3.65 11.67 -5.87
N PHE A 233 -2.76 11.95 -4.91
CA PHE A 233 -1.87 13.12 -4.97
C PHE A 233 -0.90 13.03 -6.15
N ILE A 234 -0.29 11.85 -6.36
CA ILE A 234 0.66 11.61 -7.46
C ILE A 234 -0.02 11.74 -8.83
N GLU A 235 -1.22 11.18 -8.98
CA GLU A 235 -1.92 11.19 -10.26
C GLU A 235 -2.64 12.51 -10.56
N ASN A 236 -2.63 13.46 -9.62
CA ASN A 236 -3.32 14.76 -9.73
C ASN A 236 -4.77 14.62 -10.24
N GLY A 237 -5.44 13.56 -9.78
CA GLY A 237 -6.70 13.11 -10.34
C GLY A 237 -7.86 13.99 -9.88
N ASN A 238 -8.32 14.92 -10.72
CA ASN A 238 -9.56 15.67 -10.48
C ASN A 238 -10.82 14.83 -10.79
N TRP A 239 -10.82 13.56 -10.39
CA TRP A 239 -11.89 12.60 -10.70
C TRP A 239 -13.26 13.02 -10.14
N PRO A 240 -13.36 13.63 -8.93
CA PRO A 240 -14.64 14.16 -8.46
C PRO A 240 -15.23 15.24 -9.37
N ALA A 241 -14.42 16.10 -9.97
CA ALA A 241 -14.93 17.09 -10.93
C ALA A 241 -15.37 16.41 -12.22
N HIS A 242 -14.58 15.47 -12.75
CA HIS A 242 -14.94 14.75 -13.99
C HIS A 242 -16.27 14.00 -13.87
N ILE A 243 -16.53 13.35 -12.73
CA ILE A 243 -17.80 12.65 -12.53
C ILE A 243 -18.96 13.63 -12.34
N ALA A 244 -18.75 14.75 -11.65
CA ALA A 244 -19.77 15.79 -11.50
C ALA A 244 -20.13 16.43 -12.85
N GLU A 245 -19.14 16.72 -13.70
CA GLU A 245 -19.33 17.21 -15.06
C GLU A 245 -20.12 16.23 -15.92
N ALA A 246 -19.79 14.93 -15.84
CA ALA A 246 -20.52 13.88 -16.55
C ALA A 246 -22.00 13.81 -16.11
N ILE A 247 -22.26 13.83 -14.80
CA ILE A 247 -23.63 13.85 -14.25
C ILE A 247 -24.42 15.05 -14.79
N LEU A 248 -23.83 16.25 -14.74
CA LEU A 248 -24.47 17.48 -15.22
C LEU A 248 -24.75 17.43 -16.73
N ARG A 249 -23.87 16.81 -17.53
CA ARG A 249 -24.06 16.65 -18.98
C ARG A 249 -25.29 15.80 -19.30
N HIS A 250 -25.39 14.63 -18.65
CA HIS A 250 -26.52 13.72 -18.85
C HIS A 250 -27.83 14.26 -18.28
N ALA A 251 -27.79 14.94 -17.12
CA ALA A 251 -28.97 15.57 -16.53
C ALA A 251 -29.57 16.69 -17.41
N LYS A 252 -28.75 17.36 -18.22
CA LYS A 252 -29.19 18.43 -19.14
C LYS A 252 -29.67 17.91 -20.50
N GLY A 253 -29.73 16.59 -20.72
CA GLY A 253 -30.16 15.98 -21.99
C GLY A 253 -29.11 16.07 -23.11
N GLY A 254 -27.86 16.39 -22.79
CA GLY A 254 -26.79 16.53 -23.77
C GLY A 254 -26.17 15.17 -24.11
N ALA A 255 -26.72 14.49 -25.13
CA ALA A 255 -25.88 13.63 -25.96
C ALA A 255 -24.92 14.54 -26.74
N ALA A 256 -23.62 14.23 -26.71
CA ALA A 256 -22.62 14.90 -27.55
C ALA A 256 -22.80 14.50 -29.03
#